data_AF-A0A954XKZ2-F1
#
_entry.id   AF-A0A954XKZ2-F1
#
_cell.length_a   1.000
_cell.length_b   1.000
_cell.length_c   1.000
_cell.angle_alpha   90.00
_cell.angle_beta   90.00
_cell.angle_gamma   90.00
#
_symmetry.space_group_name_H-M   'P 1'
#
loop_
_entity.id
_entity.type
_entity.pdbx_description
1 polymer ?
#
loop_
_entity_poly.entity_id
_entity_poly.type
_entity_poly.pdbx_seq_one_letter_code
_entity_poly.pdbx_strand_id
1 'polypeptide(L)'
;MENLSRRQFGQGTLASLLTFSLLESLFDCDAFAAEIKPDVVRWLNRVNEMSQDLRDERLKQLEWQAKIEELFAQADLPELMKYVEFEKLTANLKLADRGEKSLRFNFQAIDGTPQRLVFGKQIFALKKGSSVVPHGHNNMA
;
A
#
# COMPACT_ATOMS: atom_id res chain seq x y z
N MET A 1 6.95 15.02 22.13
CA MET A 1 7.29 14.34 20.86
C MET A 1 8.40 13.36 21.17
N GLU A 2 8.13 12.06 21.07
CA GLU A 2 9.21 11.08 21.18
C GLU A 2 10.21 11.31 20.05
N ASN A 3 11.50 11.45 20.39
CA ASN A 3 12.56 11.52 19.39
C ASN A 3 12.74 10.13 18.78
N LEU A 4 12.02 9.86 17.69
CA LEU A 4 12.21 8.65 16.91
C LEU A 4 13.64 8.62 16.36
N SER A 5 14.36 7.54 16.64
CA SER A 5 15.62 7.29 15.97
C SER A 5 15.38 7.09 14.46
N ARG A 6 16.38 7.41 13.64
CA ARG A 6 16.35 7.14 12.19
C ARG A 6 15.95 5.69 11.86
N ARG A 7 16.31 4.74 12.72
CA ARG A 7 15.96 3.33 12.58
C ARG A 7 14.46 3.09 12.82
N GLN A 8 13.90 3.67 13.87
CA GLN A 8 12.47 3.55 14.19
C GLN A 8 11.61 4.24 13.14
N PHE A 9 12.03 5.43 12.67
CA PHE A 9 11.39 6.10 11.55
C PHE A 9 11.44 5.24 10.28
N GLY A 10 12.62 4.74 9.91
CA GLY A 10 12.78 3.87 8.75
C GLY A 10 11.94 2.60 8.84
N GLN A 11 11.86 1.97 10.01
CA GLN A 11 11.01 0.80 10.25
C GLN A 11 9.52 1.13 10.15
N GLY A 12 9.08 2.24 10.75
CA GLY A 12 7.69 2.70 10.67
C GLY A 12 7.27 3.02 9.24
N THR A 13 8.08 3.80 8.52
CA THR A 13 7.81 4.14 7.12
C THR A 13 7.81 2.91 6.20
N LEU A 14 8.77 1.99 6.36
CA LEU A 14 8.80 0.73 5.60
C LEU A 14 7.58 -0.15 5.91
N ALA A 15 7.21 -0.27 7.19
CA ALA A 15 6.04 -1.03 7.59
C ALA A 15 4.76 -0.43 7.01
N SER A 16 4.61 0.89 7.08
CA SER A 16 3.46 1.58 6.50
C SER A 16 3.38 1.34 4.99
N LEU A 17 4.45 1.61 4.24
CA LEU A 17 4.44 1.41 2.77
C LEU A 17 4.15 -0.05 2.38
N LEU A 18 4.66 -1.02 3.14
CA LEU A 18 4.42 -2.44 2.91
C LEU A 18 2.95 -2.81 3.18
N THR A 19 2.39 -2.34 4.31
CA THR A 19 0.97 -2.53 4.66
C THR A 19 0.07 -1.90 3.61
N PHE A 20 0.42 -0.72 3.09
CA PHE A 20 -0.35 -0.10 2.01
C PHE A 20 -0.48 -1.03 0.82
N SER A 21 0.69 -1.43 0.32
CA SER A 21 0.83 -2.11 -0.95
C SER A 21 0.20 -3.50 -0.87
N LEU A 22 0.25 -4.14 0.30
CA LEU A 22 -0.43 -5.42 0.52
C LEU A 22 -1.95 -5.26 0.46
N LEU A 23 -2.53 -4.37 1.27
CA LEU A 23 -3.99 -4.18 1.32
C LEU A 23 -4.57 -3.83 -0.06
N GLU A 24 -3.82 -3.05 -0.81
CA GLU A 24 -4.12 -2.72 -2.19
C GLU A 24 -4.17 -3.94 -3.11
N SER A 25 -3.11 -4.76 -3.07
CA SER A 25 -2.96 -5.93 -3.95
C SER A 25 -4.05 -6.98 -3.73
N LEU A 26 -4.42 -7.20 -2.48
CA LEU A 26 -5.41 -8.20 -2.07
C LEU A 26 -6.82 -7.88 -2.50
N PHE A 27 -7.10 -6.60 -2.63
CA PHE A 27 -8.36 -6.14 -3.16
C PHE A 27 -8.48 -6.41 -4.66
N ASP A 28 -7.46 -6.06 -5.45
CA ASP A 28 -7.48 -6.18 -6.91
C ASP A 28 -7.71 -7.60 -7.42
N CYS A 29 -7.34 -8.61 -6.62
CA CYS A 29 -7.50 -10.01 -6.99
C CYS A 29 -8.72 -10.68 -6.36
N ASP A 30 -9.61 -9.91 -5.73
CA ASP A 30 -10.76 -10.40 -4.96
C ASP A 30 -10.37 -11.49 -3.94
N ALA A 31 -9.14 -11.44 -3.44
CA ALA A 31 -8.54 -12.48 -2.60
C ALA A 31 -8.97 -12.38 -1.13
N PHE A 32 -9.73 -11.34 -0.78
CA PHE A 32 -10.31 -11.24 0.54
C PHE A 32 -11.51 -12.18 0.69
N ALA A 33 -11.46 -13.02 1.73
CA ALA A 33 -12.65 -13.74 2.20
C ALA A 33 -13.81 -12.75 2.36
N ALA A 34 -15.04 -13.13 2.01
CA ALA A 34 -16.20 -12.23 2.03
C ALA A 34 -16.38 -11.52 3.39
N GLU A 35 -15.89 -12.13 4.46
CA GLU A 35 -15.92 -11.64 5.84
C GLU A 35 -15.01 -10.43 6.09
N ILE A 36 -13.84 -10.33 5.43
CA ILE A 36 -12.89 -9.22 5.66
C ILE A 36 -13.11 -8.06 4.68
N LYS A 37 -13.74 -8.29 3.51
CA LYS A 37 -13.98 -7.27 2.47
C LYS A 37 -14.51 -5.92 3.03
N PRO A 38 -15.51 -5.87 3.93
CA PRO A 38 -16.02 -4.59 4.45
C PRO A 38 -14.98 -3.78 5.22
N ASP A 39 -14.09 -4.43 5.97
CA ASP A 39 -13.02 -3.76 6.73
C ASP A 39 -11.99 -3.16 5.79
N VAL A 40 -11.60 -3.92 4.76
CA VAL A 40 -10.66 -3.43 3.77
C VAL A 40 -11.27 -2.27 2.97
N VAL A 41 -12.57 -2.29 2.68
CA VAL A 41 -13.27 -1.21 1.93
C VAL A 41 -13.26 0.07 2.75
N ARG A 42 -13.65 -0.03 4.03
CA ARG A 42 -13.58 1.11 4.95
C ARG A 42 -12.17 1.68 5.04
N TRP A 43 -11.18 0.81 5.17
CA TRP A 43 -9.79 1.22 5.28
C TRP A 43 -9.31 1.96 4.02
N LEU A 44 -9.55 1.41 2.81
CA LEU A 44 -9.15 2.03 1.55
C LEU A 44 -9.84 3.38 1.32
N ASN A 45 -11.13 3.47 1.67
CA ASN A 45 -11.88 4.72 1.61
C ASN A 45 -11.25 5.79 2.49
N ARG A 46 -10.83 5.41 3.70
CA ARG A 46 -10.19 6.31 4.66
C ARG A 46 -8.83 6.80 4.16
N VAL A 47 -8.02 5.94 3.54
CA VAL A 47 -6.75 6.36 2.92
C VAL A 47 -7.01 7.36 1.80
N ASN A 48 -7.98 7.07 0.93
CA ASN A 48 -8.32 7.95 -0.18
C ASN A 48 -8.85 9.31 0.30
N GLU A 49 -9.72 9.33 1.33
CA GLU A 49 -10.24 10.54 1.96
C GLU A 49 -9.10 11.43 2.51
N MET A 50 -8.20 10.86 3.31
CA MET A 50 -7.08 11.63 3.87
C MET A 50 -6.11 12.11 2.80
N SER A 51 -5.85 11.30 1.78
CA SER A 51 -5.00 11.70 0.65
C SER A 51 -5.66 12.77 -0.22
N GLN A 52 -7.00 12.77 -0.28
CA GLN A 52 -7.78 13.79 -0.95
C GLN A 52 -7.71 15.11 -0.17
N ASP A 53 -7.82 15.06 1.15
CA ASP A 53 -7.64 16.22 2.02
C ASP A 53 -6.25 16.83 1.90
N LEU A 54 -5.20 16.00 1.76
CA LEU A 54 -3.85 16.50 1.47
C LEU A 54 -3.79 17.19 0.10
N ARG A 55 -4.34 16.56 -0.95
CA ARG A 55 -4.37 17.13 -2.31
C ARG A 55 -5.11 18.47 -2.34
N ASP A 56 -6.21 18.56 -1.61
CA ASP A 56 -7.08 19.74 -1.56
C ASP A 56 -6.61 20.78 -0.53
N GLU A 57 -5.39 20.62 0.01
CA GLU A 57 -4.76 21.51 1.01
C GLU A 57 -5.58 21.68 2.32
N ARG A 58 -6.49 20.74 2.61
CA ARG A 58 -7.26 20.67 3.86
C ARG A 58 -6.46 20.03 5.01
N LEU A 59 -5.42 19.27 4.69
CA LEU A 59 -4.46 18.72 5.65
C LEU A 59 -3.05 19.14 5.28
N LYS A 60 -2.23 19.49 6.28
CA LYS A 60 -0.79 19.63 6.08
C LYS A 60 -0.16 18.26 5.91
N GLN A 61 0.96 18.21 5.19
CA GLN A 61 1.69 16.97 4.93
C GLN A 61 2.04 16.17 6.21
N LEU A 62 2.55 16.85 7.25
CA LEU A 62 2.89 16.18 8.52
C LEU A 62 1.66 15.67 9.28
N GLU A 63 0.52 16.34 9.14
CA GLU A 63 -0.75 15.90 9.74
C GLU A 63 -1.31 14.70 8.99
N TRP A 64 -1.28 14.74 7.65
CA TRP A 64 -1.63 13.60 6.81
C TRP A 64 -0.75 12.39 7.14
N GLN A 65 0.56 12.58 7.27
CA GLN A 65 1.50 11.52 7.60
C GLN A 65 1.12 10.84 8.93
N ALA A 66 0.93 11.63 10.00
CA ALA A 66 0.58 11.09 11.31
C ALA A 66 -0.74 10.28 11.27
N LYS A 67 -1.76 10.79 10.55
CA LYS A 67 -3.06 10.12 10.43
C LYS A 67 -2.99 8.83 9.60
N ILE A 68 -2.21 8.83 8.53
CA ILE A 68 -1.99 7.62 7.71
C ILE A 68 -1.23 6.58 8.52
N GLU A 69 -0.19 6.96 9.27
CA GLU A 69 0.54 6.05 10.16
C GLU A 69 -0.38 5.43 11.23
N GLU A 70 -1.25 6.24 11.84
CA GLU A 70 -2.25 5.76 12.81
C GLU A 70 -3.24 4.76 12.18
N LEU A 71 -3.74 5.05 10.98
CA LEU A 71 -4.64 4.15 10.25
C LEU A 71 -3.97 2.82 9.92
N PHE A 72 -2.69 2.85 9.57
CA PHE A 72 -1.96 1.65 9.15
C PHE A 72 -1.55 0.77 10.31
N ALA A 73 -1.32 1.37 11.48
CA ALA A 73 -1.08 0.62 12.72
C ALA A 73 -2.27 -0.27 13.13
N GLN A 74 -3.47 0.01 12.61
CA GLN A 74 -4.67 -0.80 12.87
C GLN A 74 -4.75 -2.07 12.01
N ALA A 75 -3.95 -2.18 10.95
CA ALA A 75 -3.94 -3.35 10.09
C ALA A 75 -3.02 -4.44 10.65
N ASP A 76 -3.59 -5.59 10.99
CA ASP A 76 -2.80 -6.78 11.35
C ASP A 76 -2.26 -7.44 10.07
N LEU A 77 -1.05 -7.01 9.67
CA LEU A 77 -0.41 -7.51 8.46
C LEU A 77 -0.20 -9.04 8.48
N PRO A 78 0.33 -9.66 9.56
CA PRO A 78 0.40 -11.12 9.67
C PRO A 78 -0.92 -11.83 9.43
N GLU A 79 -2.01 -11.31 9.99
CA GLU A 79 -3.35 -11.90 9.81
C GLU A 79 -3.83 -11.75 8.37
N LEU A 80 -3.71 -10.55 7.78
CA LEU A 80 -4.08 -10.29 6.39
C LEU A 80 -3.34 -11.20 5.41
N MET A 81 -2.05 -11.47 5.65
CA MET A 81 -1.24 -12.36 4.81
C MET A 81 -1.80 -13.80 4.73
N LYS A 82 -2.57 -14.26 5.72
CA LYS A 82 -3.17 -15.60 5.71
C LYS A 82 -4.29 -15.73 4.67
N TYR A 83 -4.91 -14.62 4.29
CA TYR A 83 -5.99 -14.59 3.30
C TYR A 83 -5.46 -14.44 1.87
N VAL A 84 -4.14 -14.50 1.66
CA VAL A 84 -3.51 -14.24 0.37
C VAL A 84 -3.05 -15.52 -0.29
N GLU A 85 -3.58 -15.81 -1.48
CA GLU A 85 -3.13 -16.94 -2.29
C GLU A 85 -1.83 -16.60 -3.07
N PHE A 86 -0.70 -16.45 -2.37
CA PHE A 86 0.58 -16.05 -2.99
C PHE A 86 1.04 -16.96 -4.13
N GLU A 87 0.91 -18.27 -3.99
CA GLU A 87 1.29 -19.24 -5.03
C GLU A 87 0.50 -19.01 -6.32
N LYS A 88 -0.81 -18.80 -6.20
CA LYS A 88 -1.69 -18.50 -7.33
C LYS A 88 -1.35 -17.18 -8.00
N LEU A 89 -1.07 -16.14 -7.21
CA LEU A 89 -0.71 -14.80 -7.71
C LEU A 89 0.65 -14.78 -8.42
N THR A 90 1.56 -15.67 -8.04
CA THR A 90 2.95 -15.66 -8.52
C THR A 90 3.28 -16.79 -9.51
N ALA A 91 2.36 -17.73 -9.76
CA ALA A 91 2.58 -18.92 -10.59
C ALA A 91 3.20 -18.62 -11.98
N ASN A 92 2.83 -17.49 -12.59
CA ASN A 92 3.32 -17.08 -13.92
C ASN A 92 4.23 -15.85 -13.88
N LEU A 93 4.65 -15.42 -12.68
CA LEU A 93 5.43 -14.20 -12.49
C LEU A 93 6.89 -14.42 -12.89
N LYS A 94 7.23 -13.98 -14.10
CA LYS A 94 8.63 -13.92 -14.55
C LYS A 94 9.31 -12.69 -13.97
N LEU A 95 10.24 -12.91 -13.03
CA LEU A 95 11.08 -11.87 -12.43
C LEU A 95 12.17 -11.42 -13.41
N ALA A 96 12.56 -10.14 -13.31
CA ALA A 96 13.70 -9.62 -14.06
C ALA A 96 15.01 -10.23 -13.54
N ASP A 97 16.02 -10.33 -14.41
CA ASP A 97 17.35 -10.82 -14.02
C ASP A 97 18.13 -9.82 -13.18
N ARG A 98 17.85 -8.52 -13.36
CA ARG A 98 18.38 -7.42 -12.56
C ARG A 98 17.26 -6.41 -12.30
N GLY A 99 17.28 -5.81 -11.11
CA GLY A 99 16.30 -4.82 -10.68
C GLY A 99 14.92 -5.42 -10.45
N GLU A 100 13.91 -4.58 -10.56
CA GLU A 100 12.52 -4.90 -10.31
C GLU A 100 11.68 -5.00 -11.58
N LYS A 101 10.60 -5.76 -11.48
CA LYS A 101 9.49 -5.75 -12.43
C LYS A 101 8.33 -5.00 -11.81
N SER A 102 7.99 -3.85 -12.39
CA SER A 102 6.76 -3.13 -12.06
C SER A 102 5.54 -3.95 -12.48
N LEU A 103 4.66 -4.23 -11.54
CA LEU A 103 3.33 -4.79 -11.75
C LEU A 103 2.31 -3.67 -11.58
N ARG A 104 1.61 -3.36 -12.67
CA ARG A 104 0.45 -2.47 -12.65
C ARG A 104 -0.80 -3.32 -12.42
N PHE A 105 -1.66 -2.83 -11.56
CA PHE A 105 -2.88 -3.48 -11.14
C PHE A 105 -3.95 -2.38 -11.03
N ASN A 106 -5.19 -2.74 -11.35
CA ASN A 106 -6.34 -1.85 -11.23
C ASN A 106 -7.37 -2.54 -10.35
N PHE A 107 -7.80 -1.86 -9.30
CA PHE A 107 -9.04 -2.20 -8.60
C PHE A 107 -10.15 -2.23 -9.63
N GLN A 108 -10.48 -3.42 -10.14
CA GLN A 108 -11.74 -3.58 -10.85
C GLN A 108 -12.80 -3.19 -9.84
N ALA A 109 -13.60 -2.17 -10.16
CA ALA A 109 -14.49 -1.47 -9.26
C ALA A 109 -15.11 -2.42 -8.21
N ILE A 110 -14.52 -2.43 -7.03
CA ILE A 110 -15.02 -3.22 -5.91
C ILE A 110 -16.13 -2.36 -5.32
N ASP A 111 -17.33 -2.93 -5.20
CA ASP A 111 -18.47 -2.19 -4.68
C ASP A 111 -18.12 -1.54 -3.33
N GLY A 112 -18.31 -0.22 -3.27
CA GLY A 112 -18.01 0.60 -2.09
C GLY A 112 -16.61 1.22 -2.04
N THR A 113 -15.74 0.99 -3.04
CA THR A 113 -14.41 1.64 -3.17
C THR A 113 -14.41 2.79 -4.18
N PRO A 114 -13.49 3.78 -4.08
CA PRO A 114 -13.38 4.84 -5.06
C PRO A 114 -13.01 4.26 -6.43
N GLN A 115 -13.78 4.62 -7.45
CA GLN A 115 -13.44 4.23 -8.83
C GLN A 115 -12.12 4.82 -9.33
N ARG A 116 -11.70 5.93 -8.71
CA ARG A 116 -10.41 6.57 -8.98
C ARG A 116 -9.77 7.01 -7.67
N LEU A 117 -8.59 6.48 -7.41
CA LEU A 117 -7.78 6.86 -6.26
C LEU A 117 -7.00 8.14 -6.58
N VAL A 118 -6.80 8.96 -5.54
CA VAL A 118 -6.02 10.21 -5.64
C VAL A 118 -4.50 9.97 -5.61
N PHE A 119 -4.07 8.80 -5.15
CA PHE A 119 -2.67 8.41 -5.04
C PHE A 119 -2.27 7.40 -6.13
N GLY A 120 -0.97 7.37 -6.45
CA GLY A 120 -0.39 6.38 -7.32
C GLY A 120 -0.14 5.05 -6.60
N LYS A 121 -0.17 3.95 -7.35
CA LYS A 121 -0.02 2.60 -6.83
C LYS A 121 0.84 1.74 -7.71
N GLN A 122 1.73 0.95 -7.10
CA GLN A 122 2.59 0.05 -7.85
C GLN A 122 3.15 -1.06 -6.96
N ILE A 123 3.12 -2.28 -7.48
CA ILE A 123 3.79 -3.43 -6.86
C ILE A 123 5.08 -3.68 -7.64
N PHE A 124 6.16 -3.97 -6.91
CA PHE A 124 7.42 -4.33 -7.53
C PHE A 124 7.78 -5.78 -7.18
N ALA A 125 7.99 -6.59 -8.22
CA ALA A 125 8.42 -7.96 -8.09
C ALA A 125 9.91 -8.08 -8.41
N LEU A 126 10.69 -8.63 -7.48
CA LEU A 126 12.14 -8.69 -7.58
C LEU A 126 12.71 -9.94 -6.90
N LYS A 127 13.88 -10.41 -7.36
CA LYS A 127 14.60 -11.52 -6.74
C LYS A 127 15.19 -11.09 -5.39
N LYS A 128 15.35 -12.03 -4.46
CA LYS A 128 16.07 -11.77 -3.19
C LYS A 128 17.47 -11.24 -3.49
N GLY A 129 17.85 -10.14 -2.82
CA GLY A 129 19.14 -9.46 -3.05
C GLY A 129 19.12 -8.44 -4.20
N SER A 130 17.99 -8.27 -4.89
CA SER A 130 17.78 -7.13 -5.80
C SER A 130 17.19 -5.93 -5.06
N SER A 131 17.23 -4.76 -5.69
CA SER A 131 16.60 -3.53 -5.21
C SER A 131 15.68 -2.97 -6.29
N VAL A 132 14.69 -2.18 -5.86
CA VAL A 132 14.01 -1.25 -6.77
C VAL A 132 15.02 -0.17 -7.17
N VAL A 133 15.26 0.00 -8.46
CA VAL A 133 16.21 0.99 -8.96
C VAL A 133 15.69 2.39 -8.62
N PRO A 134 16.55 3.31 -8.09
CA PRO A 134 16.13 4.67 -7.81
C PRO A 134 15.54 5.33 -9.06
N HIS A 135 14.32 5.80 -8.94
CA HIS A 135 13.63 6.57 -9.97
C HIS A 135 13.05 7.85 -9.35
N GLY A 136 13.02 8.93 -10.12
CA GLY A 136 12.40 10.17 -9.66
C GLY A 136 10.88 9.98 -9.57
N HIS A 137 10.30 10.38 -8.44
CA HIS A 137 8.85 10.55 -8.34
C HIS A 137 8.50 12.03 -8.45
N ASN A 138 7.40 12.32 -9.15
CA ASN A 138 6.85 13.67 -9.18
C ASN A 138 6.46 14.07 -7.74
N ASN A 139 6.70 15.33 -7.35
CA ASN A 139 6.32 15.91 -6.06
C ASN A 139 7.04 15.33 -4.82
N MET A 140 8.31 14.90 -4.95
CA MET A 140 9.19 14.58 -3.81
C MET A 140 9.99 15.81 -3.28
N ALA A 141 9.51 17.03 -3.56
CA ALA A 141 10.15 18.27 -3.12
C ALA A 141 9.67 18.68 -1.73
#